data_AF-A0A947JM21-F1
#
_entry.id   AF-A0A947JM21-F1
#
_cell.length_a   1.000
_cell.length_b   1.000
_cell.length_c   1.000
_cell.angle_alpha   90.00
_cell.angle_beta   90.00
_cell.angle_gamma   90.00
#
_symmetry.space_group_name_H-M   'P 1'
#
loop_
_entity.id
_entity.type
_entity.pdbx_description
1 polymer ?
#
loop_
_entity_poly.entity_id
_entity_poly.type
_entity_poly.pdbx_seq_one_letter_code
_entity_poly.pdbx_strand_id
1 'polypeptide(L)' 'CWKCGRRHGYIRDFELCRICFREMARNGEIPGIRKASW' A
#
# COMPACT_ATOMS: atom_id res chain seq x y z
N CYS A 1 6.76 -6.41 -4.46
CA CYS A 1 6.62 -4.98 -4.16
C CYS A 1 7.64 -4.25 -5.01
N TRP A 2 7.22 -3.40 -5.95
CA TRP A 2 8.18 -2.72 -6.84
C TRP A 2 9.06 -1.70 -6.10
N LYS A 3 8.55 -1.09 -5.01
CA LYS A 3 9.31 -0.09 -4.21
C LYS A 3 10.46 -0.67 -3.37
N CYS A 4 10.27 -1.85 -2.76
CA CYS A 4 11.23 -2.39 -1.78
C CYS A 4 11.64 -3.86 -2.01
N GLY A 5 11.16 -4.50 -3.08
CA GLY A 5 11.54 -5.89 -3.43
C GLY A 5 10.95 -6.99 -2.54
N ARG A 6 10.16 -6.65 -1.50
CA ARG A 6 9.54 -7.66 -0.62
C ARG A 6 8.60 -8.59 -1.40
N ARG A 7 8.81 -9.91 -1.21
CA ARG A 7 8.04 -11.01 -1.84
C ARG A 7 6.72 -11.33 -1.13
N HIS A 8 6.64 -11.15 0.19
CA HIS A 8 5.48 -11.54 1.01
C HIS A 8 4.51 -10.39 1.28
N GLY A 9 3.23 -10.72 1.44
CA GLY A 9 2.17 -9.75 1.74
C GLY A 9 1.98 -8.74 0.63
N TYR A 10 1.86 -9.23 -0.60
CA TYR A 10 1.73 -8.45 -1.83
C TYR A 10 0.26 -8.17 -2.14
N ILE A 11 -0.09 -6.91 -2.29
CA ILE A 11 -1.43 -6.44 -2.68
C ILE A 11 -1.38 -6.21 -4.19
N ARG A 12 -2.06 -7.08 -4.96
CA ARG A 12 -1.93 -7.12 -6.42
C ARG A 12 -2.45 -5.86 -7.10
N ASP A 13 -3.56 -5.30 -6.62
CA ASP A 13 -4.17 -4.10 -7.22
C ASP A 13 -3.28 -2.85 -7.16
N PHE A 14 -2.35 -2.80 -6.20
CA PHE A 14 -1.43 -1.66 -6.01
C PHE A 14 0.03 -2.03 -6.30
N GLU A 15 0.32 -3.28 -6.65
CA GLU A 15 1.67 -3.80 -6.88
C GLU A 15 2.69 -3.56 -5.74
N LEU A 16 2.18 -3.41 -4.52
CA LEU A 16 2.95 -3.04 -3.33
C LEU A 16 2.85 -4.11 -2.25
N CYS A 17 3.84 -4.14 -1.34
CA CYS A 17 3.68 -4.91 -0.11
C CYS A 17 2.83 -4.13 0.90
N ARG A 18 2.23 -4.84 1.86
CA ARG A 18 1.38 -4.26 2.91
C ARG A 18 2.01 -3.08 3.69
N ILE A 19 3.34 -3.04 3.82
CA ILE A 19 4.04 -1.96 4.56
C ILE A 19 4.10 -0.70 3.72
N CYS A 20 4.63 -0.81 2.50
CA CYS A 20 4.74 0.32 1.58
C CYS A 20 3.35 0.88 1.23
N PHE A 21 2.35 0.00 1.04
CA PHE A 21 0.97 0.43 0.85
C PHE A 21 0.46 1.28 2.02
N ARG A 22 0.68 0.84 3.26
CA ARG A 22 0.24 1.59 4.46
C ARG A 22 0.95 2.93 4.61
N GLU A 23 2.25 2.99 4.34
CA GLU A 23 3.03 4.24 4.40
C GLU A 23 2.51 5.24 3.36
N MET A 24 2.38 4.80 2.11
CA MET A 24 1.90 5.64 1.02
C MET A 24 0.44 6.08 1.21
N ALA A 25 -0.42 5.19 1.69
CA ALA A 25 -1.79 5.52 2.05
C ALA A 25 -1.86 6.54 3.21
N ARG A 26 -0.96 6.43 4.20
CA ARG A 26 -0.87 7.40 5.31
C ARG A 26 -0.35 8.76 4.85
N ASN A 27 0.56 8.78 3.87
CA ASN A 27 1.10 9.99 3.27
C ASN A 27 0.15 10.65 2.25
N GLY A 28 -0.94 9.96 1.86
CA GLY A 28 -1.86 10.46 0.83
C GLY A 28 -1.34 10.30 -0.60
N GLU A 29 -0.32 9.48 -0.83
CA GLU A 29 0.26 9.23 -2.15
C GLU A 29 -0.60 8.31 -3.03
N ILE A 30 -1.50 7.52 -2.41
CA ILE A 30 -2.42 6.62 -3.13
C ILE A 30 -3.80 7.29 -3.21
N PRO A 31 -4.25 7.71 -4.42
CA PRO A 31 -5.52 8.38 -4.58
C PRO A 31 -6.70 7.45 -4.26
N GLY A 32 -7.76 8.01 -3.67
CA GLY A 32 -8.99 7.26 -3.37
C GLY A 32 -8.93 6.36 -2.14
N ILE A 33 -7.79 6.28 -1.44
CA ILE A 33 -7.66 5.50 -0.20
C ILE A 33 -7.91 6.40 1.02
N ARG A 34 -8.82 5.98 1.89
CA ARG A 34 -9.09 6.58 3.20
C ARG A 34 -9.12 5.50 4.27
N LYS A 35 -8.89 5.89 5.52
CA LYS A 35 -9.00 4.98 6.67
C LYS A 35 -10.47 4.52 6.81
N ALA A 36 -10.68 3.22 6.92
CA ALA A 36 -11.98 2.62 7.23
C ALA A 36 -12.46 3.05 8.62
N SER A 37 -13.74 3.39 8.75
CA SER A 37 -14.40 3.79 10.01
C SER A 37 -15.80 3.19 10.16
N TRP A 38 -16.03 2.06 9.49
CA TRP A 38 -17.20 1.21 9.69
C TRP A 38 -16.88 0.11 10.69
#